data_AF-A0A1Y3XDM1-F1
#
_entry.id   AF-A0A1Y3XDM1-F1
#
_cell.length_a   1.000
_cell.length_b   1.000
_cell.length_c   1.000
_cell.angle_alpha   90.00
_cell.angle_beta   90.00
_cell.angle_gamma   90.00
#
_symmetry.space_group_name_H-M   'P 1'
#
loop_
_entity.id
_entity.type
_entity.pdbx_description
1 polymer ?
#
loop_
_entity_poly.entity_id
_entity_poly.type
_entity_poly.pdbx_seq_one_letter_code
_entity_poly.pdbx_strand_id
1 'polypeptide(L)'
;MNNQNMNNITACTNESHEIAINITRKAFVGLARQGMLFHQGVLEGCDDALAAVLEGEKARICVALAPDADKNYIHLAVADWGCGMDLAALTNALQLGSAPLTNSRLNEHGYGLNNALACLSGGTGDWCIYTRSQPGPYYKVSGPFDLKMTVTEENNLQLPEGLNLQWPDPSTVIYVRVPMAIARTLQRQGNRKLSDLATLRLWLIEHLGVAYRGYLELNPVTLEPSAKIAVTVGQSSMLVPPIQVPMMMARTEKLEVELGGQIVPVIYVHGTLDKSKRDHLVLGGKSRYYYQGTQPTQGIDIRLGKRVIATAQLGEIWHKEDGTPISRHNSYNDFVGELILPE
;
A
#
# COMPACT_ATOMS: atom_id res chain seq x y z
N MET A 1 6.98 38.28 -52.90
CA MET A 1 5.66 37.93 -52.33
C MET A 1 5.75 36.47 -51.94
N ASN A 2 6.14 36.18 -50.68
CA ASN A 2 5.24 35.80 -49.56
C ASN A 2 4.42 34.54 -49.92
N ASN A 3 4.38 33.44 -49.16
CA ASN A 3 4.53 33.25 -47.72
C ASN A 3 4.83 31.76 -47.46
N GLN A 4 5.87 31.45 -46.68
CA GLN A 4 5.81 30.98 -45.28
C GLN A 4 5.47 29.49 -45.09
N ASN A 5 6.52 28.75 -44.71
CA ASN A 5 6.49 27.51 -43.95
C ASN A 5 5.54 27.64 -42.75
N MET A 6 4.53 26.77 -42.65
CA MET A 6 3.90 26.42 -41.38
C MET A 6 4.55 25.14 -40.85
N ASN A 7 5.69 25.31 -40.17
CA ASN A 7 6.06 24.39 -39.12
C ASN A 7 5.12 24.65 -37.95
N ASN A 8 4.05 23.85 -37.84
CA ASN A 8 3.33 23.73 -36.57
C ASN A 8 4.25 22.96 -35.60
N ILE A 9 5.18 23.70 -35.01
CA ILE A 9 5.76 23.32 -33.72
C ILE A 9 4.61 23.47 -32.75
N THR A 10 3.99 22.37 -32.35
CA THR A 10 3.11 22.32 -31.18
C THR A 10 3.94 22.84 -30.02
N ALA A 11 3.73 24.08 -29.64
CA ALA A 11 4.35 24.64 -28.46
C ALA A 11 3.90 23.78 -27.27
N CYS A 12 4.83 23.04 -26.66
CA CYS A 12 4.65 22.59 -25.28
C CYS A 12 4.51 23.85 -24.43
N THR A 13 3.29 24.28 -24.20
CA THR A 13 3.00 25.12 -23.04
C THR A 13 3.16 24.20 -21.85
N ASN A 14 4.36 24.17 -21.27
CA ASN A 14 4.56 23.59 -19.94
C ASN A 14 3.81 24.51 -18.97
N GLU A 15 2.49 24.34 -18.89
CA GLU A 15 1.67 25.06 -17.92
C GLU A 15 2.13 24.63 -16.52
N SER A 16 2.29 25.64 -15.66
CA SER A 16 2.73 25.46 -14.29
C SER A 16 1.78 26.17 -13.36
N HIS A 17 1.38 25.48 -12.30
CA HIS A 17 0.44 25.96 -11.30
C HIS A 17 1.13 25.97 -9.94
N GLU A 18 1.06 27.08 -9.23
CA GLU A 18 1.50 27.14 -7.84
C GLU A 18 0.34 26.69 -6.94
N ILE A 19 0.62 25.75 -6.03
CA ILE A 19 -0.33 25.28 -5.02
C ILE A 19 0.22 25.59 -3.63
N ALA A 20 -0.68 25.95 -2.71
CA ALA A 20 -0.34 26.17 -1.31
C ALA A 20 -0.56 24.89 -0.51
N ILE A 21 0.36 24.56 0.40
CA ILE A 21 0.26 23.43 1.32
C ILE A 21 0.03 23.96 2.74
N ASN A 22 -0.95 23.40 3.44
CA ASN A 22 -1.37 23.84 4.77
C ASN A 22 -0.35 23.57 5.91
N ILE A 23 0.77 22.91 5.61
CA ILE A 23 1.74 22.46 6.60
C ILE A 23 3.18 22.74 6.18
N THR A 24 3.98 23.14 7.17
CA THR A 24 5.40 23.44 6.98
C THR A 24 6.24 22.19 6.75
N ARG A 25 7.35 22.33 6.02
CA ARG A 25 8.38 21.30 5.86
C ARG A 25 8.85 20.66 7.18
N LYS A 26 8.94 21.44 8.27
CA LYS A 26 9.36 20.93 9.60
C LYS A 26 8.39 19.90 10.16
N ALA A 27 7.09 20.08 9.93
CA ALA A 27 6.09 19.13 10.39
C ALA A 27 6.17 17.80 9.61
N PHE A 28 6.43 17.83 8.30
CA PHE A 28 6.68 16.61 7.51
C PHE A 28 7.94 15.86 7.94
N VAL A 29 9.01 16.57 8.34
CA VAL A 29 10.19 15.96 8.98
C VAL A 29 9.80 15.30 10.32
N GLY A 30 8.85 15.89 11.04
CA GLY A 30 8.26 15.28 12.25
C GLY A 30 7.47 14.01 11.94
N LEU A 31 6.61 14.04 10.91
CA LEU A 31 5.83 12.88 10.45
C LEU A 31 6.73 11.71 10.06
N ALA A 32 7.82 11.97 9.34
CA ALA A 32 8.79 10.94 8.96
C ALA A 32 9.43 10.19 10.16
N ARG A 33 9.37 10.76 11.36
CA ARG A 33 9.88 10.13 12.60
C ARG A 33 8.84 9.27 13.32
N GLN A 34 7.60 9.18 12.82
CA GLN A 34 6.54 8.36 13.40
C GLN A 34 6.78 6.85 13.28
N GLY A 35 7.84 6.43 12.59
CA GLY A 35 8.29 5.04 12.59
C GLY A 35 7.48 4.10 11.70
N MET A 36 6.78 4.65 10.70
CA MET A 36 6.11 3.85 9.68
C MET A 36 7.13 2.95 8.95
N LEU A 37 6.81 1.67 8.85
CA LEU A 37 7.61 0.69 8.13
C LEU A 37 7.35 0.79 6.62
N PHE A 38 8.30 0.33 5.82
CA PHE A 38 8.24 0.44 4.36
C PHE A 38 6.95 -0.16 3.77
N HIS A 39 6.56 -1.37 4.21
CA HIS A 39 5.31 -1.97 3.70
C HIS A 39 4.09 -1.12 4.06
N GLN A 40 4.03 -0.53 5.26
CA GLN A 40 2.90 0.32 5.65
C GLN A 40 2.76 1.52 4.70
N GLY A 41 3.85 2.20 4.36
CA GLY A 41 3.79 3.28 3.36
C GLY A 41 3.38 2.82 1.96
N VAL A 42 3.76 1.61 1.55
CA VAL A 42 3.27 1.01 0.30
C VAL A 42 1.78 0.66 0.39
N LEU A 43 1.31 0.19 1.56
CA LEU A 43 -0.10 -0.11 1.77
C LEU A 43 -0.94 1.16 1.61
N GLU A 44 -0.55 2.31 2.16
CA GLU A 44 -1.26 3.58 1.95
C GLU A 44 -1.45 3.90 0.47
N GLY A 45 -0.40 3.76 -0.36
CA GLY A 45 -0.52 3.98 -1.81
C GLY A 45 -1.42 2.96 -2.51
N CYS A 46 -1.49 1.73 -2.01
CA CYS A 46 -2.41 0.71 -2.52
C CYS A 46 -3.85 0.95 -2.05
N ASP A 47 -4.04 1.44 -0.83
CA ASP A 47 -5.34 1.82 -0.25
C ASP A 47 -5.93 3.02 -1.06
N ASP A 48 -5.11 4.02 -1.41
CA ASP A 48 -5.48 5.10 -2.33
C ASP A 48 -5.82 4.59 -3.74
N ALA A 49 -5.03 3.68 -4.28
CA ALA A 49 -5.28 3.06 -5.59
C ALA A 49 -6.59 2.26 -5.64
N LEU A 50 -6.93 1.57 -4.54
CA LEU A 50 -8.22 0.88 -4.38
C LEU A 50 -9.39 1.87 -4.27
N ALA A 51 -9.19 3.00 -3.59
CA ALA A 51 -10.18 4.06 -3.47
C ALA A 51 -10.44 4.80 -4.80
N ALA A 52 -9.48 4.78 -5.72
CA ALA A 52 -9.58 5.40 -7.04
C ALA A 52 -10.28 4.53 -8.09
N VAL A 53 -10.70 3.30 -7.75
CA VAL A 53 -11.32 2.37 -8.70
C VAL A 53 -12.64 2.94 -9.23
N LEU A 54 -12.80 2.90 -10.56
CA LEU A 54 -14.04 3.30 -11.22
C LEU A 54 -15.17 2.32 -10.90
N GLU A 55 -16.40 2.83 -10.81
CA GLU A 55 -17.56 2.00 -10.52
C GLU A 55 -17.70 0.86 -11.57
N GLY A 56 -17.90 -0.37 -11.08
CA GLY A 56 -18.01 -1.56 -11.93
C GLY A 56 -16.68 -2.12 -12.45
N GLU A 57 -15.56 -1.42 -12.25
CA GLU A 57 -14.24 -1.87 -12.68
C GLU A 57 -13.48 -2.63 -11.57
N LYS A 58 -12.41 -3.32 -11.97
CA LYS A 58 -11.50 -4.00 -11.04
C LYS A 58 -10.24 -3.18 -10.83
N ALA A 59 -9.74 -3.18 -9.60
CA ALA A 59 -8.50 -2.49 -9.29
C ALA A 59 -7.31 -3.15 -10.00
N ARG A 60 -6.43 -2.32 -10.56
CA ARG A 60 -5.12 -2.71 -11.06
C ARG A 60 -4.09 -1.85 -10.37
N ILE A 61 -3.12 -2.50 -9.73
CA ILE A 61 -2.08 -1.82 -8.95
C ILE A 61 -0.74 -2.44 -9.30
N CYS A 62 0.24 -1.61 -9.61
CA CYS A 62 1.62 -2.04 -9.80
C CYS A 62 2.51 -1.39 -8.74
N VAL A 63 3.27 -2.20 -8.03
CA VAL A 63 4.34 -1.74 -7.14
C VAL A 63 5.68 -2.09 -7.77
N ALA A 64 6.36 -1.09 -8.33
CA ALA A 64 7.62 -1.27 -9.03
C ALA A 64 8.82 -0.92 -8.15
N LEU A 65 9.84 -1.78 -8.17
CA LEU A 65 11.10 -1.57 -7.47
C LEU A 65 12.26 -1.59 -8.48
N ALA A 66 13.19 -0.64 -8.36
CA ALA A 66 14.40 -0.62 -9.17
C ALA A 66 15.62 -0.21 -8.32
N PRO A 67 16.84 -0.66 -8.68
CA PRO A 67 18.03 -0.24 -7.97
C PRO A 67 18.34 1.22 -8.29
N ASP A 68 18.78 1.97 -7.28
CA ASP A 68 19.34 3.30 -7.48
C ASP A 68 20.85 3.19 -7.77
N ALA A 69 21.42 4.16 -8.48
CA ALA A 69 22.86 4.24 -8.69
C ALA A 69 23.63 4.38 -7.35
N ASP A 70 23.04 5.08 -6.38
CA ASP A 70 23.46 5.08 -4.99
C ASP A 70 22.86 3.89 -4.25
N LYS A 71 23.72 2.95 -3.85
CA LYS A 71 23.34 1.72 -3.13
C LYS A 71 22.66 1.95 -1.77
N ASN A 72 22.67 3.19 -1.27
CA ASN A 72 21.92 3.58 -0.09
C ASN A 72 20.45 3.88 -0.37
N TYR A 73 20.00 3.77 -1.61
CA TYR A 73 18.62 4.04 -2.02
C TYR A 73 18.09 2.94 -2.95
N ILE A 74 16.77 2.91 -3.08
CA ILE A 74 16.05 2.20 -4.13
C ILE A 74 15.00 3.13 -4.72
N HIS A 75 14.59 2.86 -5.96
CA HIS A 75 13.42 3.48 -6.55
C HIS A 75 12.19 2.64 -6.23
N LEU A 76 11.12 3.29 -5.76
CA LEU A 76 9.80 2.73 -5.57
C LEU A 76 8.81 3.52 -6.43
N ALA A 77 7.91 2.82 -7.13
CA ALA A 77 6.71 3.43 -7.67
C ALA A 77 5.47 2.60 -7.30
N VAL A 78 4.38 3.26 -6.97
CA VAL A 78 3.03 2.67 -6.85
C VAL A 78 2.16 3.32 -7.92
N ALA A 79 1.60 2.52 -8.82
CA ALA A 79 0.79 3.00 -9.93
C ALA A 79 -0.57 2.32 -9.96
N ASP A 80 -1.58 3.07 -10.37
CA ASP A 80 -2.95 2.58 -10.55
C ASP A 80 -3.58 3.04 -11.87
N TRP A 81 -4.71 2.41 -12.21
CA TRP A 81 -5.51 2.69 -13.40
C TRP A 81 -6.94 3.09 -13.01
N GLY A 82 -7.07 3.88 -11.95
CA GLY A 82 -8.33 4.40 -11.43
C GLY A 82 -8.77 5.69 -12.11
N CYS A 83 -9.55 6.50 -11.39
CA CYS A 83 -10.11 7.76 -11.87
C CYS A 83 -9.08 8.89 -12.03
N GLY A 84 -7.90 8.76 -11.43
CA GLY A 84 -6.89 9.82 -11.38
C GLY A 84 -7.39 11.09 -10.68
N MET A 85 -6.63 12.17 -10.82
CA MET A 85 -6.94 13.47 -10.21
C MET A 85 -6.79 14.59 -11.23
N ASP A 86 -7.67 15.58 -11.13
CA ASP A 86 -7.44 16.91 -11.72
C ASP A 86 -6.59 17.78 -10.77
N LEU A 87 -6.29 19.02 -11.17
CA LEU A 87 -5.47 19.93 -10.37
C LEU A 87 -6.07 20.20 -8.98
N ALA A 88 -7.39 20.33 -8.87
CA ALA A 88 -8.06 20.61 -7.60
C ALA A 88 -8.00 19.40 -6.66
N ALA A 89 -8.26 18.21 -7.19
CA ALA A 89 -8.15 16.95 -6.47
C ALA A 89 -6.71 16.67 -5.99
N LEU A 90 -5.72 16.89 -6.87
CA LEU A 90 -4.31 16.75 -6.51
C LEU A 90 -3.92 17.76 -5.42
N THR A 91 -4.37 19.01 -5.54
CA THR A 91 -4.12 20.03 -4.52
C THR A 91 -4.71 19.63 -3.16
N ASN A 92 -5.92 19.07 -3.15
CA ASN A 92 -6.58 18.58 -1.94
C ASN A 92 -5.86 17.37 -1.33
N ALA A 93 -5.42 16.41 -2.15
CA ALA A 93 -4.72 15.20 -1.69
C ALA A 93 -3.40 15.52 -0.96
N LEU A 94 -2.75 16.64 -1.33
CA LEU A 94 -1.50 17.10 -0.70
C LEU A 94 -1.73 17.92 0.59
N GLN A 95 -2.97 18.27 0.93
CA GLN A 95 -3.27 18.92 2.20
C GLN A 95 -3.32 17.87 3.30
N LEU A 96 -2.65 18.12 4.41
CA LEU A 96 -2.71 17.21 5.54
C LEU A 96 -4.09 17.30 6.21
N GLY A 97 -4.75 16.15 6.37
CA GLY A 97 -6.06 16.07 7.05
C GLY A 97 -7.24 16.56 6.21
N SER A 98 -7.05 16.76 4.91
CA SER A 98 -8.15 17.03 4.00
C SER A 98 -9.03 15.80 3.84
N ALA A 99 -10.36 16.00 3.88
CA ALA A 99 -11.28 14.91 3.62
C ALA A 99 -11.06 14.34 2.19
N PRO A 100 -11.11 13.01 2.02
CA PRO A 100 -11.06 12.41 0.70
C PRO A 100 -12.25 12.88 -0.15
N LEU A 101 -12.04 12.97 -1.47
CA LEU A 101 -13.11 13.33 -2.41
C LEU A 101 -14.08 12.17 -2.68
N THR A 102 -13.70 10.94 -2.31
CA THR A 102 -14.51 9.75 -2.45
C THR A 102 -14.96 9.25 -1.08
N ASN A 103 -16.10 8.55 -1.03
CA ASN A 103 -16.63 7.93 0.19
C ASN A 103 -15.90 6.61 0.54
N SER A 104 -14.66 6.41 0.08
CA SER A 104 -13.93 5.17 0.35
C SER A 104 -13.49 5.14 1.81
N ARG A 105 -13.74 4.02 2.48
CA ARG A 105 -13.27 3.84 3.88
C ARG A 105 -11.74 3.72 4.00
N LEU A 106 -11.07 3.46 2.87
CA LEU A 106 -9.61 3.26 2.82
C LEU A 106 -8.81 4.55 2.96
N ASN A 107 -9.42 5.73 2.78
CA ASN A 107 -8.75 7.02 2.81
C ASN A 107 -9.41 8.05 3.77
N GLU A 108 -10.25 7.59 4.72
CA GLU A 108 -11.13 8.41 5.58
C GLU A 108 -10.44 9.54 6.34
N HIS A 109 -9.15 9.39 6.66
CA HIS A 109 -8.46 10.35 7.51
C HIS A 109 -7.71 11.45 6.72
N GLY A 110 -7.43 11.28 5.43
CA GLY A 110 -6.71 12.30 4.65
C GLY A 110 -5.25 12.53 5.05
N TYR A 111 -4.65 11.59 5.80
CA TYR A 111 -3.26 11.63 6.25
C TYR A 111 -2.37 10.58 5.58
N GLY A 112 -2.96 9.53 4.99
CA GLY A 112 -2.26 8.33 4.52
C GLY A 112 -1.14 8.62 3.51
N LEU A 113 -1.50 9.19 2.36
CA LEU A 113 -0.56 9.57 1.30
C LEU A 113 0.58 10.47 1.80
N ASN A 114 0.22 11.53 2.52
CA ASN A 114 1.17 12.53 3.01
C ASN A 114 2.14 11.93 4.04
N ASN A 115 1.66 11.06 4.92
CA ASN A 115 2.49 10.34 5.88
C ASN A 115 3.39 9.31 5.17
N ALA A 116 2.86 8.58 4.19
CA ALA A 116 3.62 7.62 3.39
C ALA A 116 4.75 8.31 2.63
N LEU A 117 4.48 9.43 1.94
CA LEU A 117 5.50 10.20 1.24
C LEU A 117 6.56 10.74 2.18
N ALA A 118 6.17 11.29 3.33
CA ALA A 118 7.10 11.78 4.34
C ALA A 118 7.98 10.64 4.88
N CYS A 119 7.38 9.51 5.28
CA CYS A 119 8.11 8.38 5.85
C CYS A 119 9.01 7.68 4.83
N LEU A 120 8.49 7.35 3.64
CA LEU A 120 9.24 6.62 2.61
C LEU A 120 10.41 7.44 2.03
N SER A 121 10.27 8.77 1.96
CA SER A 121 11.35 9.66 1.53
C SER A 121 12.34 10.02 2.65
N GLY A 122 12.10 9.60 3.90
CA GLY A 122 12.90 10.03 5.05
C GLY A 122 12.70 11.51 5.43
N GLY A 123 11.56 12.08 5.05
CA GLY A 123 11.08 13.42 5.42
C GLY A 123 11.55 14.54 4.50
N THR A 124 12.72 14.40 3.87
CA THR A 124 13.28 15.41 2.96
C THR A 124 13.77 14.83 1.64
N GLY A 125 13.59 13.53 1.40
CA GLY A 125 14.02 12.88 0.17
C GLY A 125 13.07 13.13 -0.99
N ASP A 126 13.49 12.67 -2.16
CA ASP A 126 12.81 12.94 -3.43
C ASP A 126 11.60 12.02 -3.61
N TRP A 127 10.49 12.62 -4.03
CA TRP A 127 9.30 11.91 -4.47
C TRP A 127 8.58 12.75 -5.53
N CYS A 128 7.73 12.12 -6.33
CA CYS A 128 6.80 12.84 -7.17
C CYS A 128 5.51 12.05 -7.36
N ILE A 129 4.44 12.77 -7.67
CA ILE A 129 3.17 12.19 -8.11
C ILE A 129 2.94 12.65 -9.53
N TYR A 130 2.62 11.71 -10.41
CA TYR A 130 2.02 11.96 -11.71
C TYR A 130 0.56 11.54 -11.63
N THR A 131 -0.36 12.35 -12.13
CA THR A 131 -1.78 11.98 -12.19
C THR A 131 -2.50 12.66 -13.33
N ARG A 132 -3.50 11.99 -13.90
CA ARG A 132 -4.43 12.55 -14.88
C ARG A 132 -5.80 11.93 -14.71
N SER A 133 -6.85 12.75 -14.76
CA SER A 133 -8.23 12.27 -14.69
C SER A 133 -8.78 11.79 -16.04
N GLN A 134 -8.12 12.16 -17.15
CA GLN A 134 -8.47 11.79 -18.51
C GLN A 134 -7.19 11.57 -19.34
N PRO A 135 -7.26 10.85 -20.48
CA PRO A 135 -6.13 10.74 -21.40
C PRO A 135 -5.61 12.12 -21.82
N GLY A 136 -4.31 12.32 -21.71
CA GLY A 136 -3.67 13.63 -21.88
C GLY A 136 -2.40 13.77 -21.05
N PRO A 137 -1.90 15.01 -20.89
CA PRO A 137 -0.76 15.28 -20.03
C PRO A 137 -1.07 14.93 -18.58
N TYR A 138 -0.04 14.56 -17.83
CA TYR A 138 -0.10 14.35 -16.39
C TYR A 138 0.15 15.67 -15.67
N TYR A 139 -0.61 15.93 -14.62
CA TYR A 139 -0.15 16.80 -13.56
C TYR A 139 0.96 16.11 -12.79
N LYS A 140 2.12 16.76 -12.69
CA LYS A 140 3.26 16.33 -11.90
C LYS A 140 3.54 17.32 -10.79
N VAL A 141 3.70 16.79 -9.59
CA VAL A 141 4.19 17.53 -8.42
C VAL A 141 5.35 16.77 -7.81
N SER A 142 6.38 17.49 -7.37
CA SER A 142 7.60 16.90 -6.79
C SER A 142 7.85 17.43 -5.40
N GLY A 143 8.22 16.51 -4.50
CA GLY A 143 8.74 16.84 -3.18
C GLY A 143 10.19 17.32 -3.20
N PRO A 144 10.73 17.68 -2.01
CA PRO A 144 10.10 17.55 -0.69
C PRO A 144 8.95 18.53 -0.48
N PHE A 145 8.10 18.27 0.52
CA PHE A 145 7.00 19.17 0.88
C PHE A 145 7.52 20.56 1.27
N ASP A 146 6.84 21.59 0.77
CA ASP A 146 7.01 22.98 1.16
C ASP A 146 5.66 23.69 1.15
N LEU A 147 5.57 24.88 1.75
CA LEU A 147 4.35 25.67 1.82
C LEU A 147 3.81 26.08 0.45
N LYS A 148 4.69 26.09 -0.55
CA LYS A 148 4.38 26.35 -1.95
C LYS A 148 5.03 25.28 -2.79
N MET A 149 4.24 24.60 -3.60
CA MET A 149 4.72 23.58 -4.53
C MET A 149 4.27 23.93 -5.93
N THR A 150 5.02 23.47 -6.93
CA THR A 150 4.70 23.69 -8.34
C THR A 150 4.17 22.39 -8.92
N VAL A 151 3.01 22.47 -9.55
CA VAL A 151 2.44 21.43 -10.40
C VAL A 151 2.74 21.78 -11.85
N THR A 152 3.28 20.85 -12.63
CA THR A 152 3.57 21.04 -14.06
C THR A 152 2.82 20.00 -14.89
N GLU A 153 2.42 20.37 -16.10
CA GLU A 153 1.90 19.39 -17.06
C GLU A 153 3.04 18.68 -17.82
N GLU A 154 3.04 17.34 -17.80
CA GLU A 154 4.02 16.50 -18.50
C GLU A 154 3.35 15.45 -19.39
N ASN A 155 3.72 15.41 -20.67
CA ASN A 155 3.15 14.43 -21.62
C ASN A 155 3.61 12.99 -21.36
N ASN A 156 4.71 12.79 -20.64
CA ASN A 156 5.31 11.48 -20.40
C ASN A 156 5.77 11.35 -18.95
N LEU A 157 5.67 10.14 -18.41
CA LEU A 157 6.22 9.80 -17.11
C LEU A 157 7.75 9.80 -17.16
N GLN A 158 8.38 10.69 -16.39
CA GLN A 158 9.84 10.71 -16.24
C GLN A 158 10.23 9.88 -15.01
N LEU A 159 10.27 8.56 -15.18
CA LEU A 159 10.66 7.62 -14.13
C LEU A 159 12.10 7.12 -14.33
N PRO A 160 12.85 6.86 -13.25
CA PRO A 160 14.16 6.22 -13.34
C PRO A 160 14.17 4.92 -14.16
N GLU A 161 15.29 4.67 -14.84
CA GLU A 161 15.49 3.46 -15.62
C GLU A 161 15.30 2.19 -14.75
N GLY A 162 14.67 1.17 -15.31
CA GLY A 162 14.41 -0.10 -14.63
C GLY A 162 13.14 -0.14 -13.80
N LEU A 163 12.46 0.99 -13.54
CA LEU A 163 11.09 0.95 -13.05
C LEU A 163 10.15 0.48 -14.16
N ASN A 164 9.45 -0.62 -13.91
CA ASN A 164 8.52 -1.22 -14.84
C ASN A 164 7.12 -1.22 -14.23
N LEU A 165 6.21 -0.39 -14.76
CA LEU A 165 4.85 -0.29 -14.24
C LEU A 165 3.92 -1.43 -14.67
N GLN A 166 4.44 -2.48 -15.32
CA GLN A 166 3.71 -3.67 -15.79
C GLN A 166 2.69 -3.41 -16.91
N TRP A 167 1.87 -2.36 -16.80
CA TRP A 167 0.84 -1.98 -17.76
C TRP A 167 1.11 -0.55 -18.28
N PRO A 168 0.69 -0.24 -19.51
CA PRO A 168 0.84 1.11 -20.06
C PRO A 168 -0.23 2.06 -19.49
N ASP A 169 0.00 3.37 -19.61
CA ASP A 169 -1.00 4.40 -19.38
C ASP A 169 -1.67 4.39 -17.99
N PRO A 170 -0.92 4.40 -16.88
CA PRO A 170 -1.51 4.56 -15.55
C PRO A 170 -2.27 5.89 -15.44
N SER A 171 -3.25 5.93 -14.53
CA SER A 171 -3.96 7.17 -14.20
C SER A 171 -3.16 7.98 -13.17
N THR A 172 -2.61 7.30 -12.17
CA THR A 172 -1.75 7.91 -11.15
C THR A 172 -0.51 7.06 -10.91
N VAL A 173 0.64 7.73 -10.68
CA VAL A 173 1.91 7.12 -10.30
C VAL A 173 2.52 7.92 -9.16
N ILE A 174 2.72 7.27 -8.03
CA ILE A 174 3.46 7.79 -6.88
C ILE A 174 4.87 7.21 -6.95
N TYR A 175 5.88 8.05 -7.13
CA TYR A 175 7.29 7.68 -7.13
C TYR A 175 7.98 8.21 -5.88
N VAL A 176 8.82 7.37 -5.26
CA VAL A 176 9.67 7.76 -4.12
C VAL A 176 11.07 7.19 -4.29
N ARG A 177 12.09 8.02 -4.06
CA ARG A 177 13.48 7.59 -3.89
C ARG A 177 13.70 7.21 -2.42
N VAL A 178 13.60 5.92 -2.13
CA VAL A 178 13.51 5.41 -0.76
C VAL A 178 14.90 5.09 -0.19
N PRO A 179 15.28 5.62 0.99
CA PRO A 179 16.49 5.20 1.69
C PRO A 179 16.44 3.70 2.01
N MET A 180 17.54 2.99 1.73
CA MET A 180 17.70 1.56 1.98
C MET A 180 17.46 1.19 3.46
N ALA A 181 17.76 2.11 4.39
CA ALA A 181 17.44 1.93 5.81
C ALA A 181 15.94 1.76 6.05
N ILE A 182 15.10 2.53 5.35
CA ILE A 182 13.64 2.40 5.38
C ILE A 182 13.22 1.14 4.62
N ALA A 183 13.71 0.90 3.40
CA ALA A 183 13.36 -0.29 2.63
C ALA A 183 13.61 -1.61 3.40
N ARG A 184 14.68 -1.68 4.18
CA ARG A 184 15.02 -2.85 5.02
C ARG A 184 14.05 -3.10 6.17
N THR A 185 13.20 -2.15 6.55
CA THR A 185 12.15 -2.34 7.56
C THR A 185 11.02 -3.28 7.09
N LEU A 186 11.01 -3.64 5.81
CA LEU A 186 10.19 -4.73 5.27
C LEU A 186 10.52 -6.08 5.93
N GLN A 187 11.71 -6.23 6.51
CA GLN A 187 12.08 -7.43 7.27
C GLN A 187 11.72 -7.29 8.74
N ARG A 188 11.48 -8.43 9.38
CA ARG A 188 11.48 -8.51 10.84
C ARG A 188 12.88 -8.20 11.38
N GLN A 189 12.95 -7.38 12.44
CA GLN A 189 14.22 -6.99 13.08
C GLN A 189 15.10 -8.23 13.35
N GLY A 190 16.32 -8.24 12.81
CA GLY A 190 17.32 -9.31 13.01
C GLY A 190 18.10 -9.70 11.76
N ASN A 191 17.53 -9.54 10.56
CA ASN A 191 18.16 -10.02 9.31
C ASN A 191 18.86 -8.90 8.53
N ARG A 192 19.92 -8.30 9.08
CA ARG A 192 20.56 -7.06 8.57
C ARG A 192 21.18 -7.14 7.17
N LYS A 193 21.26 -8.32 6.53
CA LYS A 193 21.82 -8.51 5.20
C LYS A 193 20.73 -8.68 4.15
N LEU A 194 19.83 -7.72 4.01
CA LEU A 194 19.02 -7.67 2.80
C LEU A 194 19.92 -7.25 1.63
N SER A 195 20.17 -8.20 0.72
CA SER A 195 21.17 -8.08 -0.35
C SER A 195 20.60 -7.70 -1.71
N ASP A 196 19.32 -7.97 -2.00
CA ASP A 196 18.77 -7.80 -3.34
C ASP A 196 17.26 -7.49 -3.39
N LEU A 197 16.83 -6.89 -4.50
CA LEU A 197 15.46 -6.47 -4.76
C LEU A 197 14.49 -7.65 -4.97
N ALA A 198 14.97 -8.80 -5.44
CA ALA A 198 14.12 -9.97 -5.64
C ALA A 198 13.61 -10.50 -4.29
N THR A 199 14.49 -10.51 -3.29
CA THR A 199 14.14 -10.82 -1.90
C THR A 199 13.16 -9.78 -1.35
N LEU A 200 13.44 -8.47 -1.49
CA LEU A 200 12.51 -7.41 -1.09
C LEU A 200 11.11 -7.63 -1.70
N ARG A 201 11.03 -7.92 -3.00
CA ARG A 201 9.77 -8.20 -3.66
C ARG A 201 9.01 -9.35 -3.00
N LEU A 202 9.65 -10.47 -2.66
CA LEU A 202 8.96 -11.59 -2.03
C LEU A 202 8.38 -11.23 -0.65
N TRP A 203 9.14 -10.48 0.17
CA TRP A 203 8.63 -9.98 1.45
C TRP A 203 7.46 -9.01 1.24
N LEU A 204 7.54 -8.13 0.23
CA LEU A 204 6.47 -7.19 -0.06
C LEU A 204 5.21 -7.89 -0.57
N ILE A 205 5.35 -8.89 -1.43
CA ILE A 205 4.26 -9.77 -1.87
C ILE A 205 3.61 -10.44 -0.66
N GLU A 206 4.38 -10.86 0.34
CA GLU A 206 3.83 -11.44 1.56
C GLU A 206 2.96 -10.42 2.33
N HIS A 207 3.45 -9.19 2.54
CA HIS A 207 2.68 -8.12 3.18
C HIS A 207 1.41 -7.76 2.41
N LEU A 208 1.51 -7.55 1.09
CA LEU A 208 0.38 -7.20 0.24
C LEU A 208 -0.66 -8.34 0.19
N GLY A 209 -0.20 -9.58 0.08
CA GLY A 209 -1.07 -10.75 0.01
C GLY A 209 -1.86 -10.98 1.29
N VAL A 210 -1.29 -10.63 2.45
CA VAL A 210 -1.97 -10.64 3.76
C VAL A 210 -2.94 -9.46 3.88
N ALA A 211 -2.47 -8.25 3.58
CA ALA A 211 -3.23 -7.01 3.73
C ALA A 211 -4.50 -6.98 2.87
N TYR A 212 -4.38 -7.45 1.62
CA TYR A 212 -5.40 -7.34 0.59
C TYR A 212 -6.04 -8.68 0.20
N ARG A 213 -5.87 -9.74 1.01
CA ARG A 213 -6.37 -11.09 0.66
C ARG A 213 -7.83 -11.11 0.21
N GLY A 214 -8.70 -10.34 0.87
CA GLY A 214 -10.12 -10.26 0.51
C GLY A 214 -10.41 -9.59 -0.84
N TYR A 215 -9.51 -8.74 -1.35
CA TYR A 215 -9.60 -8.18 -2.70
C TYR A 215 -8.99 -9.11 -3.76
N LEU A 216 -8.01 -9.93 -3.36
CA LEU A 216 -7.24 -10.83 -4.23
C LEU A 216 -7.88 -12.23 -4.36
N GLU A 217 -8.74 -12.61 -3.43
CA GLU A 217 -9.54 -13.84 -3.51
C GLU A 217 -10.49 -13.80 -4.71
N LEU A 218 -10.69 -14.97 -5.33
CA LEU A 218 -11.65 -15.10 -6.41
C LEU A 218 -13.06 -14.97 -5.84
N ASN A 219 -13.86 -14.10 -6.47
CA ASN A 219 -15.28 -14.07 -6.19
C ASN A 219 -15.90 -15.44 -6.56
N PRO A 220 -16.73 -16.06 -5.69
CA PRO A 220 -17.25 -17.40 -5.93
C PRO A 220 -18.21 -17.49 -7.13
N VAL A 221 -18.75 -16.35 -7.58
CA VAL A 221 -19.67 -16.28 -8.72
C VAL A 221 -18.92 -15.91 -10.00
N THR A 222 -18.15 -14.83 -10.00
CA THR A 222 -17.47 -14.36 -11.22
C THR A 222 -16.15 -15.07 -11.49
N LEU A 223 -15.60 -15.79 -10.49
CA LEU A 223 -14.28 -16.43 -10.53
C LEU A 223 -13.13 -15.47 -10.83
N GLU A 224 -13.32 -14.19 -10.50
CA GLU A 224 -12.34 -13.13 -10.70
C GLU A 224 -12.11 -12.37 -9.39
N PRO A 225 -10.88 -11.89 -9.13
CA PRO A 225 -10.60 -11.05 -7.98
C PRO A 225 -11.13 -9.63 -8.18
N SER A 226 -11.36 -8.91 -7.08
CA SER A 226 -11.73 -7.49 -7.12
C SER A 226 -10.53 -6.58 -7.42
N ALA A 227 -9.31 -7.06 -7.13
CA ALA A 227 -8.06 -6.37 -7.41
C ALA A 227 -7.02 -7.31 -8.02
N LYS A 228 -6.15 -6.74 -8.86
CA LYS A 228 -4.90 -7.38 -9.31
C LYS A 228 -3.74 -6.49 -8.90
N ILE A 229 -2.87 -7.01 -8.04
CA ILE A 229 -1.65 -6.32 -7.60
C ILE A 229 -0.45 -7.06 -8.21
N ALA A 230 0.41 -6.34 -8.91
CA ALA A 230 1.69 -6.83 -9.42
C ALA A 230 2.85 -6.16 -8.69
N VAL A 231 3.92 -6.90 -8.42
CA VAL A 231 5.18 -6.34 -7.91
C VAL A 231 6.30 -6.62 -8.90
N THR A 232 6.94 -5.56 -9.40
CA THR A 232 7.98 -5.67 -10.43
C THR A 232 9.37 -5.33 -9.89
N VAL A 233 10.37 -6.01 -10.44
CA VAL A 233 11.79 -5.71 -10.25
C VAL A 233 12.45 -5.80 -11.63
N GLY A 234 12.79 -4.66 -12.22
CA GLY A 234 13.17 -4.60 -13.62
C GLY A 234 12.08 -5.20 -14.52
N GLN A 235 12.46 -6.09 -15.44
CA GLN A 235 11.51 -6.76 -16.34
C GLN A 235 10.77 -7.93 -15.69
N SER A 236 11.14 -8.33 -14.46
CA SER A 236 10.48 -9.44 -13.77
C SER A 236 9.25 -8.94 -13.03
N SER A 237 8.10 -9.57 -13.29
CA SER A 237 6.82 -9.26 -12.66
C SER A 237 6.24 -10.47 -11.94
N MET A 238 5.64 -10.27 -10.78
CA MET A 238 4.93 -11.29 -10.01
C MET A 238 3.60 -10.75 -9.53
N LEU A 239 2.53 -11.50 -9.74
CA LEU A 239 1.23 -11.20 -9.15
C LEU A 239 1.23 -11.56 -7.67
N VAL A 240 0.60 -10.72 -6.87
CA VAL A 240 0.38 -10.97 -5.44
C VAL A 240 -0.77 -11.96 -5.28
N PRO A 241 -0.55 -13.14 -4.66
CA PRO A 241 -1.63 -14.07 -4.36
C PRO A 241 -2.36 -13.63 -3.07
N PRO A 242 -3.63 -14.02 -2.89
CA PRO A 242 -4.27 -13.91 -1.58
C PRO A 242 -3.56 -14.83 -0.59
N ILE A 243 -3.07 -14.29 0.53
CA ILE A 243 -2.42 -15.08 1.58
C ILE A 243 -3.43 -15.33 2.69
N GLN A 244 -3.93 -16.56 2.73
CA GLN A 244 -4.86 -17.02 3.76
C GLN A 244 -4.14 -17.28 5.09
N VAL A 245 -4.88 -17.17 6.20
CA VAL A 245 -4.36 -17.66 7.48
C VAL A 245 -4.20 -19.19 7.36
N PRO A 246 -2.99 -19.75 7.54
CA PRO A 246 -2.72 -21.17 7.31
C PRO A 246 -3.25 -22.02 8.47
N MET A 247 -4.55 -22.35 8.43
CA MET A 247 -5.22 -23.10 9.50
C MET A 247 -5.46 -24.58 9.13
N MET A 248 -5.41 -25.42 10.16
CA MET A 248 -6.00 -26.76 10.19
C MET A 248 -7.06 -26.83 11.29
N MET A 249 -7.97 -27.81 11.20
CA MET A 249 -9.09 -27.98 12.15
C MET A 249 -9.93 -26.71 12.34
N ALA A 250 -10.11 -25.93 11.27
CA ALA A 250 -10.78 -24.63 11.32
C ALA A 250 -12.23 -24.77 11.80
N ARG A 251 -12.63 -23.85 12.69
CA ARG A 251 -14.00 -23.67 13.17
C ARG A 251 -14.46 -22.28 12.80
N THR A 252 -15.70 -22.17 12.37
CA THR A 252 -16.35 -20.90 12.05
C THR A 252 -17.46 -20.66 13.04
N GLU A 253 -17.42 -19.49 13.68
CA GLU A 253 -18.41 -19.00 14.61
C GLU A 253 -18.98 -17.68 14.08
N LYS A 254 -20.29 -17.49 14.28
CA LYS A 254 -20.95 -16.21 14.01
C LYS A 254 -21.22 -15.58 15.36
N LEU A 255 -20.70 -14.37 15.54
CA LEU A 255 -20.81 -13.61 16.78
C LEU A 255 -21.47 -12.27 16.48
N GLU A 256 -22.01 -11.64 17.50
CA GLU A 256 -22.50 -10.27 17.45
C GLU A 256 -21.64 -9.43 18.40
N VAL A 257 -21.12 -8.31 17.91
CA VAL A 257 -20.26 -7.40 18.67
C VAL A 257 -20.88 -6.02 18.66
N GLU A 258 -20.97 -5.38 19.83
CA GLU A 258 -21.38 -3.98 19.92
C GLU A 258 -20.21 -3.05 19.57
N LEU A 259 -20.38 -2.25 18.52
CA LEU A 259 -19.41 -1.25 18.06
C LEU A 259 -20.13 0.09 17.89
N GLY A 260 -19.76 1.09 18.69
CA GLY A 260 -20.35 2.43 18.60
C GLY A 260 -21.87 2.48 18.82
N GLY A 261 -22.41 1.59 19.66
CA GLY A 261 -23.85 1.46 19.93
C GLY A 261 -24.64 0.71 18.84
N GLN A 262 -23.96 0.10 17.87
CA GLN A 262 -24.57 -0.78 16.87
C GLN A 262 -24.12 -2.22 17.08
N ILE A 263 -25.05 -3.16 16.91
CA ILE A 263 -24.75 -4.59 16.92
C ILE A 263 -24.29 -4.99 15.51
N VAL A 264 -23.05 -5.45 15.41
CA VAL A 264 -22.42 -5.83 14.14
C VAL A 264 -22.22 -7.35 14.12
N PRO A 265 -22.76 -8.06 13.11
CA PRO A 265 -22.49 -9.48 12.96
C PRO A 265 -21.06 -9.68 12.45
N VAL A 266 -20.29 -10.51 13.13
CA VAL A 266 -18.90 -10.82 12.77
C VAL A 266 -18.73 -12.32 12.57
N ILE A 267 -17.83 -12.69 11.65
CA ILE A 267 -17.46 -14.08 11.41
C ILE A 267 -16.09 -14.31 12.04
N TYR A 268 -16.02 -15.24 12.98
CA TYR A 268 -14.77 -15.64 13.62
C TYR A 268 -14.36 -17.02 13.11
N VAL A 269 -13.21 -17.10 12.44
CA VAL A 269 -12.63 -18.36 11.97
C VAL A 269 -11.34 -18.62 12.74
N HIS A 270 -11.21 -19.77 13.39
CA HIS A 270 -10.00 -20.09 14.14
C HIS A 270 -9.64 -21.56 14.07
N GLY A 271 -8.37 -21.85 14.34
CA GLY A 271 -7.86 -23.21 14.36
C GLY A 271 -6.42 -23.26 14.82
N THR A 272 -5.75 -24.36 14.48
CA THR A 272 -4.33 -24.53 14.74
C THR A 272 -3.50 -24.26 13.49
N LEU A 273 -2.27 -23.81 13.67
CA LEU A 273 -1.35 -23.47 12.59
C LEU A 273 -1.01 -24.71 11.76
N ASP A 274 -1.39 -24.69 10.50
CA ASP A 274 -0.98 -25.68 9.50
C ASP A 274 0.43 -25.34 8.99
N LYS A 275 1.43 -26.02 9.55
CA LYS A 275 2.85 -25.82 9.20
C LYS A 275 3.15 -26.14 7.74
N SER A 276 2.43 -27.10 7.15
CA SER A 276 2.62 -27.48 5.74
C SER A 276 2.11 -26.38 4.81
N LYS A 277 0.90 -25.84 5.07
CA LYS A 277 0.37 -24.69 4.34
C LYS A 277 1.25 -23.45 4.51
N ARG A 278 1.70 -23.16 5.73
CA ARG A 278 2.62 -22.04 6.01
C ARG A 278 3.91 -22.12 5.19
N ASP A 279 4.46 -23.32 5.04
CA ASP A 279 5.74 -23.54 4.33
C ASP A 279 5.62 -23.43 2.81
N HIS A 280 4.40 -23.29 2.27
CA HIS A 280 4.12 -23.07 0.84
C HIS A 280 3.25 -21.83 0.59
N LEU A 281 3.10 -20.97 1.60
CA LEU A 281 2.10 -19.92 1.63
C LEU A 281 2.35 -18.77 0.64
N VAL A 282 3.63 -18.47 0.36
CA VAL A 282 4.03 -17.31 -0.47
C VAL A 282 4.61 -17.82 -1.77
N LEU A 283 3.77 -17.90 -2.81
CA LEU A 283 4.16 -18.38 -4.15
C LEU A 283 4.84 -19.77 -4.11
N GLY A 284 4.32 -20.68 -3.28
CA GLY A 284 4.87 -22.01 -3.07
C GLY A 284 6.07 -22.07 -2.11
N GLY A 285 6.52 -20.92 -1.60
CA GLY A 285 7.57 -20.82 -0.59
C GLY A 285 7.05 -20.54 0.82
N LYS A 286 7.94 -20.72 1.79
CA LYS A 286 7.64 -20.49 3.21
C LYS A 286 7.44 -19.01 3.50
N SER A 287 6.38 -18.69 4.23
CA SER A 287 6.18 -17.35 4.81
C SER A 287 7.38 -16.96 5.68
N ARG A 288 7.79 -15.68 5.63
CA ARG A 288 8.96 -15.19 6.36
C ARG A 288 8.61 -14.14 7.41
N TYR A 289 7.45 -13.50 7.31
CA TYR A 289 7.01 -12.47 8.25
C TYR A 289 5.85 -12.96 9.13
N TYR A 290 4.78 -13.45 8.50
CA TYR A 290 3.53 -13.80 9.16
C TYR A 290 3.51 -15.28 9.60
N TYR A 291 2.60 -15.66 10.50
CA TYR A 291 2.31 -17.06 10.86
C TYR A 291 3.54 -17.96 11.14
N GLN A 292 4.62 -17.41 11.69
CA GLN A 292 5.89 -18.12 11.87
C GLN A 292 5.83 -19.27 12.90
N GLY A 293 4.72 -19.38 13.65
CA GLY A 293 4.62 -20.30 14.78
C GLY A 293 5.46 -19.85 15.96
N THR A 294 5.51 -18.53 16.19
CA THR A 294 6.29 -17.88 17.25
C THR A 294 5.40 -16.94 18.05
N GLN A 295 5.80 -16.59 19.27
CA GLN A 295 5.01 -15.68 20.10
C GLN A 295 4.63 -14.38 19.38
N PRO A 296 5.53 -13.74 18.60
CA PRO A 296 5.18 -12.52 17.88
C PRO A 296 4.19 -12.70 16.70
N THR A 297 3.81 -13.93 16.33
CA THR A 297 2.87 -14.21 15.22
C THR A 297 1.64 -14.99 15.64
N GLN A 298 1.45 -15.23 16.94
CA GLN A 298 0.27 -15.90 17.46
C GLN A 298 -0.92 -14.93 17.58
N GLY A 299 -2.12 -15.49 17.62
CA GLY A 299 -3.36 -14.74 17.70
C GLY A 299 -4.04 -14.67 16.34
N ILE A 300 -4.92 -13.70 16.17
CA ILE A 300 -5.80 -13.62 15.01
C ILE A 300 -5.56 -12.36 14.21
N ASP A 301 -5.90 -12.43 12.93
CA ASP A 301 -5.99 -11.26 12.07
C ASP A 301 -7.38 -10.64 12.21
N ILE A 302 -7.47 -9.30 12.12
CA ILE A 302 -8.74 -8.57 12.07
C ILE A 302 -8.88 -8.01 10.66
N ARG A 303 -9.98 -8.40 10.00
CA ARG A 303 -10.34 -7.96 8.66
C ARG A 303 -11.62 -7.14 8.69
N LEU A 304 -11.57 -5.94 8.13
CA LEU A 304 -12.73 -5.09 7.89
C LEU A 304 -13.06 -5.14 6.40
N GLY A 305 -14.23 -5.71 6.06
CA GLY A 305 -14.61 -6.01 4.68
C GLY A 305 -13.57 -6.88 3.99
N LYS A 306 -12.85 -6.31 3.01
CA LYS A 306 -11.81 -7.00 2.23
C LYS A 306 -10.38 -6.68 2.68
N ARG A 307 -10.19 -5.78 3.65
CA ARG A 307 -8.89 -5.26 4.09
C ARG A 307 -8.51 -5.79 5.48
N VAL A 308 -7.33 -6.39 5.62
CA VAL A 308 -6.81 -6.82 6.94
C VAL A 308 -6.16 -5.65 7.66
N ILE A 309 -6.80 -5.14 8.70
CA ILE A 309 -6.38 -3.92 9.41
C ILE A 309 -5.40 -4.19 10.56
N ALA A 310 -5.40 -5.41 11.09
CA ALA A 310 -4.48 -5.82 12.15
C ALA A 310 -4.16 -7.31 12.03
N THR A 311 -2.95 -7.72 12.43
CA THR A 311 -2.52 -9.12 12.37
C THR A 311 -1.98 -9.60 13.70
N ALA A 312 -2.05 -10.91 13.96
CA ALA A 312 -1.48 -11.55 15.16
C ALA A 312 -1.94 -10.89 16.48
N GLN A 313 -3.19 -10.46 16.56
CA GLN A 313 -3.81 -9.87 17.75
C GLN A 313 -4.08 -10.98 18.77
N LEU A 314 -3.59 -10.83 19.99
CA LEU A 314 -3.83 -11.77 21.10
C LEU A 314 -4.21 -11.01 22.38
N GLY A 315 -3.24 -10.36 23.02
CA GLY A 315 -3.50 -9.62 24.26
C GLY A 315 -4.39 -8.39 24.04
N GLU A 316 -4.50 -7.95 22.80
CA GLU A 316 -5.38 -6.86 22.37
C GLU A 316 -6.87 -7.26 22.38
N ILE A 317 -7.16 -8.56 22.31
CA ILE A 317 -8.53 -9.10 22.24
C ILE A 317 -8.88 -9.84 23.52
N TRP A 318 -8.06 -10.82 23.90
CA TRP A 318 -8.36 -11.69 25.03
C TRP A 318 -7.74 -11.17 26.32
N HIS A 319 -8.60 -11.06 27.33
CA HIS A 319 -8.26 -10.67 28.68
C HIS A 319 -8.63 -11.80 29.64
N LYS A 320 -7.89 -11.90 30.74
CA LYS A 320 -8.25 -12.80 31.85
C LYS A 320 -9.46 -12.22 32.60
N GLU A 321 -10.03 -13.01 33.51
CA GLU A 321 -11.17 -12.59 34.35
C GLU A 321 -10.87 -11.32 35.18
N ASP A 322 -9.60 -11.09 35.53
CA ASP A 322 -9.14 -9.89 36.23
C ASP A 322 -8.98 -8.66 35.32
N GLY A 323 -9.34 -8.78 34.04
CA GLY A 323 -9.22 -7.72 33.04
C GLY A 323 -7.81 -7.51 32.50
N THR A 324 -6.82 -8.33 32.88
CA THR A 324 -5.46 -8.20 32.34
C THR A 324 -5.33 -8.87 30.97
N PRO A 325 -4.60 -8.28 30.00
CA PRO A 325 -4.33 -8.89 28.70
C PRO A 325 -3.68 -10.27 28.82
N ILE A 326 -4.09 -11.22 27.99
CA ILE A 326 -3.39 -12.51 27.88
C ILE A 326 -1.96 -12.25 27.39
N SER A 327 -1.00 -12.73 28.17
CA SER A 327 0.41 -12.63 27.81
C SER A 327 0.79 -13.65 26.74
N ARG A 328 1.65 -13.21 25.84
CA ARG A 328 2.22 -14.05 24.79
C ARG A 328 3.03 -15.21 25.41
N HIS A 329 2.80 -16.44 24.96
CA HIS A 329 3.48 -17.63 25.49
C HIS A 329 3.61 -18.74 24.44
N ASN A 330 4.64 -19.58 24.54
CA ASN A 330 4.93 -20.62 23.55
C ASN A 330 3.78 -21.63 23.35
N SER A 331 2.92 -21.82 24.34
CA SER A 331 1.73 -22.67 24.25
C SER A 331 0.70 -22.17 23.24
N TYR A 332 0.74 -20.88 22.87
CA TYR A 332 -0.16 -20.29 21.89
C TYR A 332 0.49 -20.14 20.52
N ASN A 333 1.72 -20.61 20.30
CA ASN A 333 2.43 -20.43 19.03
C ASN A 333 1.66 -20.98 17.82
N ASP A 334 0.86 -22.02 18.02
CA ASP A 334 0.04 -22.63 16.97
C ASP A 334 -1.39 -22.04 16.93
N PHE A 335 -1.76 -21.07 17.77
CA PHE A 335 -3.06 -20.41 17.74
C PHE A 335 -3.11 -19.35 16.63
N VAL A 336 -3.99 -19.57 15.65
CA VAL A 336 -4.21 -18.69 14.52
C VAL A 336 -5.71 -18.58 14.17
N GLY A 337 -6.10 -17.45 13.64
CA GLY A 337 -7.47 -17.21 13.20
C GLY A 337 -7.65 -15.89 12.47
N GLU A 338 -8.88 -15.60 12.10
CA GLU A 338 -9.31 -14.36 11.48
C GLU A 338 -10.68 -13.96 12.03
N LEU A 339 -10.82 -12.70 12.43
CA LEU A 339 -12.08 -12.06 12.74
C LEU A 339 -12.47 -11.15 11.57
N ILE A 340 -13.62 -11.41 10.96
CA ILE A 340 -14.09 -10.71 9.77
C ILE A 340 -15.30 -9.85 10.15
N LEU A 341 -15.13 -8.55 10.04
CA LEU A 341 -16.16 -7.53 10.18
C LEU A 341 -16.71 -7.16 8.79
N PRO A 342 -18.01 -6.87 8.66
CA PRO A 342 -18.58 -6.34 7.43
C PRO A 342 -18.00 -4.96 7.11
N GLU A 343 -18.16 -4.54 5.86
CA GLU A 343 -17.68 -3.23 5.36
C GLU A 343 -18.44 -2.04 5.95
#